data_AF-W2T814-F1
#
_entry.id   AF-W2T814-F1
#
_cell.length_a   1.000
_cell.length_b   1.000
_cell.length_c   1.000
_cell.angle_alpha   90.00
_cell.angle_beta   90.00
_cell.angle_gamma   90.00
#
_symmetry.space_group_name_H-M   'P 1'
#
loop_
_entity.id
_entity.type
_entity.pdbx_description
1 polymer ?
#
loop_
_entity_poly.entity_id
_entity_poly.type
_entity_poly.pdbx_seq_one_letter_code
_entity_poly.pdbx_strand_id
1 'polypeptide(L)'
;MAYAKSGGAFTGVALVRLSTVQSVNKWFGMENGAMLDGVGNSHYFYINHVFALAGTTAGWIFLLGILVSDSLLGGLVAVLAFAFNHGEATRVQWTPPLRESFAFPMIIAQIAVVTYILKWVKISLVQ
;
A
#
# COMPACT_ATOMS: atom_id res chain seq x y z
N MET A 1 -40.87 9.70 3.55
CA MET A 1 -40.79 8.60 2.57
C MET A 1 -39.46 7.90 2.75
N ALA A 2 -39.29 6.62 3.06
CA ALA A 2 -40.12 5.58 3.66
C ALA A 2 -39.14 4.40 3.90
N TYR A 3 -38.87 4.00 5.15
CA TYR A 3 -38.73 2.58 5.48
C TYR A 3 -38.79 2.37 7.00
N ALA A 4 -40.01 2.16 7.49
CA ALA A 4 -40.25 1.40 8.70
C ALA A 4 -41.02 0.14 8.27
N LYS A 5 -40.35 -1.02 8.26
CA LYS A 5 -41.07 -2.30 8.37
C LYS A 5 -40.16 -3.42 8.87
N SER A 6 -40.78 -4.23 9.73
CA SER A 6 -40.41 -5.58 10.16
C SER A 6 -39.68 -5.68 11.49
N GLY A 7 -40.50 -5.91 12.53
CA GLY A 7 -40.04 -6.35 13.84
C GLY A 7 -39.43 -7.74 13.82
N GLY A 8 -38.62 -7.98 14.84
CA GLY A 8 -37.95 -9.24 15.16
C GLY A 8 -36.90 -8.96 16.22
N ALA A 9 -36.97 -9.68 17.34
CA ALA A 9 -36.27 -9.43 18.60
C ALA A 9 -34.72 -9.55 18.52
N PHE A 10 -34.06 -8.57 17.90
CA PHE A 10 -32.58 -8.51 17.77
C PHE A 10 -31.99 -7.10 17.96
N THR A 11 -32.76 -6.14 18.49
CA THR A 11 -32.44 -4.71 18.45
C THR A 11 -31.76 -4.13 19.69
N GLY A 12 -31.70 -4.86 20.82
CA GLY A 12 -31.08 -4.36 22.05
C GLY A 12 -29.54 -4.30 22.00
N VAL A 13 -28.90 -5.35 21.49
CA VAL A 13 -27.43 -5.48 21.50
C VAL A 13 -26.76 -4.56 20.47
N ALA A 14 -27.40 -4.34 19.31
CA ALA A 14 -26.87 -3.46 18.27
C ALA A 14 -26.91 -1.98 18.67
N LEU A 15 -28.01 -1.53 19.31
CA LEU A 15 -28.15 -0.14 19.77
C LEU A 15 -27.25 0.18 20.97
N VAL A 16 -27.05 -0.79 21.89
CA VAL A 16 -26.10 -0.64 23.00
C VAL A 16 -24.66 -0.49 22.52
N ARG A 17 -24.30 -1.13 21.39
CA ARG A 17 -22.94 -1.02 20.82
C ARG A 17 -22.69 0.34 20.15
N LEU A 18 -23.68 0.90 19.45
CA LEU A 18 -23.53 2.18 18.73
C LEU A 18 -23.42 3.39 19.67
N SER A 19 -24.26 3.45 20.72
CA SER A 19 -24.22 4.52 21.71
C SER A 19 -22.92 4.51 22.53
N THR A 20 -22.37 3.33 22.80
CA THR A 20 -21.05 3.17 23.44
C THR A 20 -19.95 3.73 22.55
N VAL A 21 -19.92 3.39 21.26
CA VAL A 21 -18.88 3.88 20.34
C VAL A 21 -18.93 5.40 20.15
N GLN A 22 -20.12 5.99 20.05
CA GLN A 22 -20.29 7.45 19.99
C GLN A 22 -19.83 8.14 21.27
N SER A 23 -20.11 7.54 22.43
CA SER A 23 -19.65 8.06 23.72
C SER A 23 -18.13 8.03 23.83
N VAL A 24 -17.49 6.95 23.39
CA VAL A 24 -16.02 6.82 23.40
C VAL A 24 -15.38 7.79 22.39
N ASN A 25 -15.93 7.95 21.18
CA ASN A 25 -15.45 8.97 20.20
C ASN A 25 -15.44 10.37 20.83
N LYS A 26 -16.50 10.73 21.56
CA LYS A 26 -16.61 12.01 22.26
C LYS A 26 -15.55 12.18 23.34
N TRP A 27 -15.20 11.12 24.07
CA TRP A 27 -14.14 11.14 25.10
C TRP A 27 -12.74 11.36 24.51
N PHE A 28 -12.47 10.82 23.32
CA PHE A 28 -11.19 11.01 22.62
C PHE A 28 -11.18 12.21 21.66
N GLY A 29 -12.26 13.02 21.62
CA GLY A 29 -12.37 14.17 20.73
C GLY A 29 -12.44 13.81 19.23
N MET A 30 -12.85 12.59 18.91
CA MET A 30 -12.92 12.08 17.54
C MET A 30 -14.28 12.38 16.90
N GLU A 31 -14.29 12.52 15.57
CA GLU A 31 -15.51 12.61 14.77
C GLU A 31 -16.45 11.41 15.01
N ASN A 32 -17.77 11.67 14.97
CA ASN A 32 -18.80 10.64 15.09
C ASN A 32 -18.74 9.66 13.92
N GLY A 33 -17.96 8.59 14.08
CA GLY A 33 -17.72 7.60 13.03
C GLY A 33 -16.29 7.07 13.04
N ALA A 34 -15.33 7.85 13.55
CA ALA A 34 -13.90 7.54 13.40
C ALA A 34 -13.45 6.17 13.98
N MET A 35 -14.05 5.69 15.06
CA MET A 35 -13.83 4.32 15.56
C MET A 35 -14.54 3.22 14.76
N LEU A 36 -15.66 3.53 14.11
CA LEU A 36 -16.35 2.62 13.18
C LEU A 36 -15.64 2.55 11.83
N ASP A 37 -15.15 3.69 11.36
CA ASP A 37 -14.38 3.86 10.12
C ASP A 37 -12.94 3.36 10.28
N GLY A 38 -12.52 3.08 11.51
CA GLY A 38 -11.23 2.49 11.83
C GLY A 38 -10.03 3.40 11.61
N VAL A 39 -10.25 4.71 11.48
CA VAL A 39 -9.21 5.74 11.31
C VAL A 39 -8.22 5.73 12.49
N GLY A 40 -8.65 5.30 13.68
CA GLY A 40 -7.79 5.09 14.86
C GLY A 40 -7.28 3.65 15.07
N ASN A 41 -7.58 2.71 14.16
CA ASN A 41 -7.22 1.31 14.30
C ASN A 41 -5.92 1.00 13.53
N SER A 42 -4.95 0.40 14.23
CA SER A 42 -3.64 0.00 13.68
C SER A 42 -3.74 -0.78 12.36
N HIS A 43 -4.83 -1.53 12.16
CA HIS A 43 -5.07 -2.30 10.94
C HIS A 43 -5.20 -1.41 9.68
N TYR A 44 -5.86 -0.25 9.77
CA TYR A 44 -6.03 0.65 8.63
C TYR A 44 -4.73 1.39 8.30
N PHE A 45 -3.96 1.77 9.31
CA PHE A 45 -2.60 2.29 9.11
C PHE A 45 -1.77 1.28 8.30
N TYR A 46 -1.74 0.01 8.73
CA TYR A 46 -0.95 -1.03 8.08
C TYR A 46 -1.35 -1.24 6.61
N ILE A 47 -2.64 -1.47 6.36
CA ILE A 47 -3.16 -1.81 5.03
C ILE A 47 -2.94 -0.66 4.04
N ASN A 48 -3.24 0.57 4.45
CA ASN A 48 -3.08 1.74 3.57
C ASN A 48 -1.63 1.94 3.13
N HIS A 49 -0.67 1.76 4.05
CA HIS A 49 0.75 1.92 3.72
C HIS A 49 1.28 0.78 2.86
N VAL A 50 0.87 -0.47 3.10
CA VAL A 50 1.24 -1.61 2.25
C VAL A 50 0.76 -1.40 0.82
N PHE A 51 -0.48 -1.00 0.61
CA PHE A 51 -1.01 -0.76 -0.75
C PHE A 51 -0.33 0.44 -1.42
N ALA A 52 -0.09 1.52 -0.68
CA ALA A 52 0.64 2.68 -1.20
C ALA A 52 2.05 2.29 -1.67
N LEU A 53 2.80 1.54 -0.85
CA LEU A 53 4.15 1.07 -1.18
C LEU A 53 4.14 0.06 -2.33
N ALA A 54 3.20 -0.88 -2.36
CA ALA A 54 3.06 -1.86 -3.44
C ALA A 54 2.87 -1.17 -4.80
N GLY A 55 2.10 -0.07 -4.85
CA GLY A 55 1.92 0.74 -6.05
C GLY A 55 3.22 1.36 -6.58
N THR A 56 4.22 1.61 -5.73
CA THR A 56 5.50 2.19 -6.15
C THR A 56 6.42 1.20 -6.87
N THR A 57 6.18 -0.11 -6.74
CA THR A 57 7.01 -1.19 -7.31
C THR A 57 7.24 -1.01 -8.81
N ALA A 58 6.18 -0.81 -9.58
CA ALA A 58 6.27 -0.63 -11.03
C ALA A 58 7.07 0.64 -11.39
N GLY A 59 6.94 1.71 -10.59
CA GLY A 59 7.71 2.94 -10.75
C GLY A 59 9.21 2.71 -10.55
N TRP A 60 9.61 1.98 -9.51
CA TRP A 60 11.02 1.66 -9.27
C TRP A 60 11.60 0.76 -10.36
N ILE A 61 10.85 -0.21 -10.86
CA ILE A 61 11.26 -1.08 -11.98
C ILE A 61 11.41 -0.26 -13.27
N PHE A 62 10.51 0.69 -13.53
CA PHE A 62 10.61 1.58 -14.68
C PHE A 62 11.89 2.43 -14.63
N LEU A 63 12.15 3.06 -13.49
CA LEU A 63 13.37 3.86 -13.28
C LEU A 63 14.63 3.02 -13.41
N LEU A 64 14.64 1.81 -12.85
CA LEU A 64 15.72 0.84 -13.03
C LEU A 64 15.95 0.48 -14.50
N GLY A 65 14.88 0.21 -15.26
CA GLY A 65 14.98 -0.10 -16.68
C GLY A 65 15.54 1.05 -17.50
N ILE A 66 15.16 2.30 -17.19
CA ILE A 66 15.76 3.49 -17.80
C ILE A 66 17.24 3.60 -17.42
N LEU A 67 17.57 3.45 -16.13
CA LEU A 67 18.94 3.57 -15.65
C LEU A 67 19.85 2.53 -16.30
N VAL A 68 19.40 1.31 -16.56
CA VAL A 68 20.26 0.28 -17.16
C VAL A 68 20.37 0.44 -18.69
N SER A 69 19.29 0.84 -19.36
CA SER A 69 19.22 0.91 -20.82
C SER A 69 19.52 2.28 -21.43
N ASP A 70 19.57 3.33 -20.62
CA ASP A 70 19.61 4.74 -21.05
C ASP A 70 18.47 5.12 -22.02
N SER A 71 17.33 4.43 -21.91
CA SER A 71 16.17 4.61 -22.80
C SER A 71 14.84 4.43 -22.07
N LEU A 72 13.86 5.26 -22.46
CA LEU A 72 12.47 5.13 -21.99
C LEU A 72 11.84 3.78 -22.40
N LEU A 73 12.22 3.25 -23.56
CA LEU A 73 11.73 1.95 -24.03
C LEU A 73 12.23 0.81 -23.13
N GLY A 74 13.46 0.87 -22.64
CA GLY A 74 13.96 -0.15 -21.71
C GLY A 74 13.24 -0.12 -20.36
N GLY A 75 12.84 1.06 -19.88
CA GLY A 75 11.92 1.20 -18.76
C GLY A 75 10.57 0.53 -19.00
N LEU A 76 9.94 0.81 -20.15
CA LEU A 76 8.65 0.22 -20.52
C LEU A 76 8.73 -1.30 -20.62
N VAL A 77 9.77 -1.83 -21.27
CA VAL A 77 10.01 -3.28 -21.40
C VAL A 77 10.20 -3.93 -20.02
N ALA A 78 10.92 -3.29 -19.09
CA ALA A 78 11.10 -3.81 -17.74
C ALA A 78 9.77 -3.92 -16.97
N VAL A 79 8.90 -2.92 -17.07
CA VAL A 79 7.57 -2.95 -16.44
C VAL A 79 6.67 -4.00 -17.08
N LEU A 80 6.68 -4.11 -18.41
CA LEU A 80 5.91 -5.14 -19.11
C LEU A 80 6.38 -6.55 -18.73
N ALA A 81 7.70 -6.78 -18.70
CA ALA A 81 8.27 -8.04 -18.27
C ALA A 81 7.88 -8.39 -16.83
N PHE A 82 7.86 -7.40 -15.93
CA PHE A 82 7.37 -7.59 -14.57
C PHE A 82 5.87 -7.91 -14.52
N ALA A 83 5.04 -7.22 -15.32
CA ALA A 83 3.60 -7.46 -15.37
C ALA A 83 3.26 -8.87 -15.90
N PHE A 84 3.93 -9.32 -16.97
CA PHE A 84 3.77 -10.67 -17.51
C PHE A 84 4.21 -11.76 -16.52
N ASN A 85 5.26 -11.50 -15.74
CA ASN A 85 5.78 -12.45 -14.76
C ASN A 85 5.23 -12.21 -13.35
N HIS A 86 4.26 -11.30 -13.16
CA HIS A 86 3.87 -10.82 -11.85
C HIS A 86 3.43 -11.96 -10.93
N GLY A 87 2.71 -12.97 -11.44
CA GLY A 87 2.28 -14.13 -10.64
C GLY A 87 3.42 -14.97 -10.06
N GLU A 88 4.53 -15.08 -10.78
CA GLU A 88 5.71 -15.88 -10.40
C GLU A 88 6.84 -15.02 -9.81
N ALA A 89 6.75 -13.69 -9.94
CA ALA A 89 7.80 -12.77 -9.53
C ALA A 89 8.08 -12.84 -8.02
N THR A 90 7.05 -12.94 -7.18
CA THR A 90 7.16 -13.24 -5.74
C THR A 90 5.88 -13.84 -5.15
N ARG A 91 5.98 -14.59 -4.05
CA ARG A 91 4.80 -15.03 -3.27
C ARG A 91 4.31 -13.98 -2.25
N VAL A 92 5.11 -12.95 -2.00
CA VAL A 92 4.89 -11.95 -0.93
C VAL A 92 3.75 -10.98 -1.28
N GLN A 93 3.58 -10.65 -2.56
CA GLN A 93 2.51 -9.77 -3.04
C GLN A 93 1.09 -10.33 -2.88
N TRP A 94 0.96 -11.66 -2.67
CA TRP A 94 -0.34 -12.33 -2.53
C TRP A 94 -0.82 -12.41 -1.08
N THR A 95 0.00 -11.98 -0.10
CA THR A 95 -0.34 -11.91 1.33
C THR A 95 -0.18 -10.49 1.86
N PRO A 96 -1.13 -9.57 1.58
CA PRO A 96 -1.07 -8.16 1.98
C PRO A 96 -0.75 -7.89 3.46
N PRO A 97 -1.21 -8.69 4.46
CA PRO A 97 -0.91 -8.41 5.87
C PRO A 97 0.50 -8.85 6.32
N LEU A 98 1.34 -9.39 5.45
CA LEU A 98 2.67 -9.87 5.84
C LEU A 98 3.70 -8.73 5.86
N ARG A 99 4.51 -8.64 6.91
CA ARG A 99 5.55 -7.60 7.10
C ARG A 99 6.49 -7.50 5.89
N GLU A 100 6.70 -8.63 5.23
CA GLU A 100 7.57 -8.80 4.07
C GLU A 100 7.17 -7.90 2.88
N SER A 101 5.89 -7.52 2.79
CA SER A 101 5.35 -6.68 1.73
C SER A 101 5.86 -5.23 1.78
N PHE A 102 6.34 -4.75 2.94
CA PHE A 102 7.01 -3.44 3.05
C PHE A 102 8.41 -3.43 2.44
N ALA A 103 9.12 -4.56 2.58
CA ALA A 103 10.53 -4.63 2.19
C ALA A 103 10.68 -4.70 0.68
N PHE A 104 9.77 -5.35 -0.03
CA PHE A 104 9.87 -5.59 -1.47
C PHE A 104 10.06 -4.32 -2.32
N PRO A 105 9.15 -3.32 -2.29
CA PRO A 105 9.33 -2.09 -3.06
C PRO A 105 10.55 -1.28 -2.60
N MET A 106 10.88 -1.31 -1.30
CA MET A 106 12.05 -0.60 -0.75
C MET A 106 13.37 -1.21 -1.21
N ILE A 107 13.46 -2.54 -1.33
CA ILE A 107 14.64 -3.23 -1.84
C ILE A 107 14.85 -2.86 -3.32
N ILE A 108 13.80 -2.83 -4.12
CA ILE A 108 13.88 -2.42 -5.53
C ILE A 108 14.33 -0.96 -5.63
N ALA A 109 13.78 -0.08 -4.79
CA ALA A 109 14.22 1.31 -4.69
C ALA A 109 15.71 1.42 -4.35
N GLN A 110 16.20 0.62 -3.39
CA GLN A 110 17.60 0.60 -3.01
C GLN A 110 18.49 0.12 -4.17
N ILE A 111 18.09 -0.91 -4.91
CA ILE A 111 18.81 -1.37 -6.11
C ILE A 111 18.85 -0.25 -7.16
N ALA A 112 17.77 0.52 -7.32
CA ALA A 112 17.71 1.68 -8.22
C ALA A 112 18.73 2.76 -7.84
N VAL A 113 18.77 3.13 -6.55
CA VAL A 113 19.71 4.12 -6.02
C VAL A 113 21.16 3.67 -6.17
N VAL A 114 21.46 2.41 -5.83
CA VAL A 114 22.82 1.86 -5.98
C VAL A 114 23.24 1.86 -7.44
N THR A 115 22.35 1.46 -8.36
CA THR A 115 22.63 1.48 -9.80
C THR A 115 22.91 2.89 -10.29
N TYR A 116 22.14 3.89 -9.83
CA TYR A 116 22.36 5.29 -10.15
C TYR A 116 23.74 5.77 -9.69
N ILE A 117 24.11 5.50 -8.44
CA ILE A 117 25.43 5.88 -7.89
C ILE A 117 26.57 5.22 -8.68
N LEU A 118 26.46 3.93 -8.98
CA LEU A 118 27.47 3.20 -9.75
C LEU A 118 27.66 3.78 -11.15
N LYS A 119 26.57 4.14 -11.85
CA LYS A 119 26.67 4.81 -13.15
C LYS A 119 27.32 6.18 -13.03
N TRP A 120 27.00 6.94 -11.99
CA TRP A 120 27.57 8.26 -11.75
C TRP A 120 29.09 8.17 -11.52
N VAL A 121 29.54 7.26 -10.65
CA VAL A 121 30.98 7.02 -10.41
C VAL A 121 31.69 6.57 -11.69
N LYS A 122 31.09 5.68 -12.49
CA LYS A 122 31.66 5.26 -13.77
C LYS A 122 31.90 6.43 -14.71
N ILE A 123 30.94 7.37 -14.79
CA ILE A 123 31.08 8.57 -15.64
C ILE A 123 32.23 9.43 -15.15
N SER A 124 32.34 9.67 -13.83
CA SER A 124 33.41 10.48 -13.25
C SER A 124 34.82 9.90 -13.44
N LEU A 125 34.97 8.58 -13.60
CA LEU A 125 36.27 7.94 -13.84
C LEU A 125 36.71 7.96 -15.32
N VAL A 126 35.79 8.26 -16.24
CA VAL A 126 36.04 8.29 -17.69
C VAL A 126 36.35 9.71 -18.20
N GLN A 127 36.12 10.73 -17.37
CA GLN A 127 36.49 12.13 -17.65
C GLN A 127 37.87 12.46 -17.09
#